data_AF-A0A2V6S6W4-F1
#
_entry.id   AF-A0A2V6S6W4-F1
#
_cell.length_a   1.000
_cell.length_b   1.000
_cell.length_c   1.000
_cell.angle_alpha   90.00
_cell.angle_beta   90.00
_cell.angle_gamma   90.00
#
_symmetry.space_group_name_H-M   'P 1'
#
loop_
_entity.id
_entity.type
_entity.pdbx_description
1 polymer ?
#
loop_
_entity_poly.entity_id
_entity_poly.type
_entity_poly.pdbx_seq_one_letter_code
_entity_poly.pdbx_strand_id
1 'polypeptide(L)' 'MSDAPEPAPKPETIARYVDEVAPLLGLTIPAECREGVARHLAMLFAAGALIRDFPVGGAETAPVFEP' A
#
# COMPACT_ATOMS: atom_id res chain seq x y z
N MET A 1 6.69 -14.62 20.95
CA MET A 1 7.33 -13.30 20.76
C MET A 1 6.22 -12.34 20.40
N SER A 2 5.96 -11.32 21.21
CA SER A 2 4.99 -10.28 20.85
C SER A 2 5.65 -9.37 19.82
N ASP A 3 5.43 -9.62 18.54
CA ASP A 3 5.59 -8.57 17.54
C ASP A 3 4.41 -7.62 17.73
N ALA A 4 4.69 -6.47 18.33
CA ALA A 4 3.75 -5.36 18.27
C ALA A 4 3.59 -4.98 16.78
N PRO A 5 2.37 -4.69 16.32
CA PRO A 5 2.15 -4.30 14.93
C PRO A 5 3.08 -3.13 14.57
N GLU A 6 3.84 -3.31 13.48
CA GLU A 6 4.76 -2.29 13.02
C GLU A 6 3.99 -0.98 12.80
N PRO A 7 4.48 0.16 13.32
CA PRO A 7 3.74 1.42 13.27
C PRO A 7 3.43 1.81 11.83
N ALA A 8 2.23 2.38 11.64
CA ALA A 8 1.81 2.88 10.34
C ALA A 8 2.86 3.86 9.76
N PRO A 9 3.10 3.84 8.44
CA PRO A 9 4.06 4.73 7.82
C PRO A 9 3.72 6.20 8.09
N LYS A 10 4.75 7.02 8.34
CA LYS A 10 4.56 8.46 8.56
C LYS A 10 4.01 9.11 7.28
N PRO A 11 3.17 10.17 7.39
CA PRO A 11 2.61 10.85 6.22
C PRO A 11 3.67 11.29 5.19
N GLU A 12 4.82 11.78 5.67
CA GLU A 12 5.96 12.21 4.84
C GLU A 12 6.55 11.05 4.02
N THR A 13 6.56 9.84 4.58
CA THR A 13 7.04 8.63 3.89
C THR A 13 6.09 8.23 2.76
N ILE A 14 4.79 8.39 2.98
CA ILE A 14 3.76 8.07 1.99
C ILE A 14 3.78 9.09 0.85
N ALA A 15 3.91 10.38 1.16
CA ALA A 15 4.04 11.43 0.15
C ALA A 15 5.26 11.19 -0.75
N ARG A 16 6.42 10.87 -0.15
CA ARG A 16 7.63 10.51 -0.90
C ARG A 16 7.42 9.27 -1.77
N TYR A 17 6.79 8.22 -1.21
CA TYR A 17 6.48 7.01 -1.98
C TYR A 17 5.61 7.32 -3.21
N VAL A 18 4.60 8.17 -3.06
CA VAL A 18 3.74 8.59 -4.19
C VAL A 18 4.56 9.30 -5.27
N ASP A 19 5.42 10.24 -4.88
CA ASP A 19 6.27 10.99 -5.82
C ASP A 19 7.29 10.08 -6.54
N GLU A 20 7.84 9.08 -5.84
CA GLU A 20 8.82 8.14 -6.39
C GLU A 20 8.17 7.08 -7.30
N VAL A 21 6.98 6.58 -6.97
CA VAL A 21 6.35 5.44 -7.66
C VAL A 21 5.47 5.87 -8.84
N ALA A 22 4.80 7.01 -8.75
CA ALA A 22 3.95 7.51 -9.84
C ALA A 22 4.66 7.49 -11.22
N PRO A 23 5.90 7.99 -11.39
CA PRO A 23 6.57 7.96 -12.68
C PRO A 23 6.93 6.54 -13.15
N LEU A 24 7.22 5.61 -12.22
CA LEU A 24 7.49 4.20 -12.56
C LEU A 24 6.26 3.50 -13.16
N LEU A 25 5.06 3.98 -12.81
CA LEU A 25 3.79 3.51 -13.35
C LEU A 25 3.33 4.31 -14.58
N GLY A 26 4.12 5.28 -15.05
CA GLY A 26 3.72 6.19 -16.13
C GLY A 26 2.58 7.14 -15.75
N LEU A 27 2.38 7.37 -14.44
CA LEU A 27 1.32 8.24 -13.92
C LEU A 27 1.86 9.63 -13.66
N THR A 28 1.17 10.63 -14.19
CA THR A 28 1.36 12.03 -13.82
C THR A 28 0.27 12.41 -12.82
N ILE A 29 0.65 12.69 -11.57
CA ILE A 29 -0.29 13.11 -10.52
C ILE A 29 -0.34 14.64 -10.48
N PRO A 30 -1.49 15.27 -10.79
CA PRO A 30 -1.66 16.72 -10.64
C PRO A 30 -1.37 17.17 -9.21
N ALA A 31 -0.78 18.35 -9.04
CA ALA A 31 -0.35 18.84 -7.73
C ALA A 31 -1.53 18.92 -6.73
N GLU A 32 -2.68 19.37 -7.21
CA GLU A 32 -3.95 19.45 -6.48
C GLU A 32 -4.48 18.08 -6.02
N CYS A 33 -4.07 17.00 -6.68
CA CYS A 33 -4.48 15.63 -6.32
C CYS A 33 -3.53 14.96 -5.33
N ARG A 34 -2.29 15.46 -5.16
CA ARG A 34 -1.24 14.76 -4.40
C ARG A 34 -1.62 14.47 -2.96
N GLU A 35 -2.17 15.45 -2.25
CA GLU A 35 -2.63 15.26 -0.86
C GLU A 35 -3.71 14.19 -0.79
N GLY A 36 -4.67 14.23 -1.72
CA GLY A 36 -5.74 13.24 -1.83
C GLY A 36 -5.19 11.84 -2.05
N VAL A 37 -4.26 11.67 -2.98
CA VAL A 37 -3.63 10.37 -3.28
C VAL A 37 -2.86 9.85 -2.06
N ALA A 38 -2.02 10.68 -1.43
CA ALA A 38 -1.25 10.29 -0.25
C ALA A 38 -2.17 9.87 0.90
N ARG A 39 -3.26 10.61 1.16
CA ARG A 39 -4.24 10.26 2.19
C ARG A 39 -4.91 8.91 1.94
N HIS A 40 -5.35 8.64 0.71
CA HIS A 40 -5.99 7.37 0.39
C HIS A 40 -5.01 6.20 0.45
N LEU A 41 -3.77 6.41 -0.01
CA LEU A 41 -2.73 5.40 0.09
C LEU A 41 -2.38 5.08 1.54
N ALA A 42 -2.41 6.06 2.44
CA ALA A 42 -2.26 5.85 3.88
C ALA A 42 -3.33 4.91 4.45
N MET A 43 -4.58 5.07 4.03
CA MET A 43 -5.66 4.17 4.43
C MET A 43 -5.43 2.74 3.91
N LEU A 44 -4.94 2.59 2.67
CA LEU A 44 -4.64 1.28 2.09
C LEU A 44 -3.47 0.60 2.81
N PHE A 45 -2.42 1.33 3.18
CA PHE A 45 -1.32 0.77 3.98
C PHE A 45 -1.78 0.38 5.37
N ALA A 46 -2.65 1.16 6.01
CA ALA A 46 -3.25 0.78 7.29
C ALA A 46 -4.09 -0.50 7.16
N ALA A 47 -4.88 -0.65 6.10
CA ALA A 47 -5.62 -1.89 5.83
C ALA A 47 -4.68 -3.07 5.55
N GLY A 48 -3.62 -2.86 4.76
CA GLY A 48 -2.59 -3.86 4.50
C GLY A 48 -1.89 -4.34 5.77
N ALA A 49 -1.63 -3.44 6.72
CA ALA A 49 -1.04 -3.79 8.00
C ALA A 49 -1.92 -4.75 8.82
N LEU A 50 -3.25 -4.69 8.68
CA LEU A 50 -4.17 -5.60 9.38
C LEU A 50 -4.13 -7.03 8.84
N ILE A 51 -3.76 -7.21 7.57
CA ILE A 51 -3.78 -8.51 6.89
C ILE A 51 -2.39 -9.09 6.64
N ARG A 52 -1.33 -8.29 6.85
CA ARG A 52 0.07 -8.66 6.59
C ARG A 52 0.53 -9.89 7.36
N ASP A 53 0.14 -10.00 8.62
CA ASP A 53 0.57 -11.10 9.49
C ASP A 53 -0.34 -12.32 9.37
N PHE A 54 -1.32 -12.28 8.46
CA PHE A 54 -2.18 -13.42 8.22
C PHE A 54 -1.34 -14.55 7.61
N PRO A 55 -1.31 -15.75 8.21
CA PRO A 55 -0.46 -16.83 7.76
C PRO A 55 -0.89 -17.29 6.36
N VAL A 56 -0.09 -16.94 5.37
CA VAL A 56 -0.20 -17.47 4.01
C VAL A 56 0.53 -18.82 3.98
N GLY A 57 -0.23 -19.92 4.16
CA GLY A 57 0.30 -21.28 4.04
C GLY A 57 0.68 -21.63 2.60
N GLY A 58 0.55 -22.89 2.19
CA GLY A 58 0.64 -23.30 0.77
C GLY A 58 -0.52 -22.81 -0.11
N ALA A 59 -1.18 -21.71 0.29
CA ALA A 59 -2.30 -21.14 -0.43
C ALA A 59 -1.79 -20.48 -1.71
N GLU A 60 -2.15 -21.07 -2.85
CA GLU A 60 -2.02 -20.40 -4.14
C GLU A 60 -3.01 -19.23 -4.22
N THR A 61 -2.66 -18.21 -5.00
CA THR A 61 -3.55 -17.08 -5.26
C THR A 61 -4.91 -17.58 -5.78
N ALA A 62 -5.99 -16.89 -5.41
CA ALA A 62 -7.33 -17.22 -5.88
C ALA A 62 -7.34 -17.46 -7.40
N PRO A 63 -8.08 -18.48 -7.86
CA PRO A 63 -7.93 -19.07 -9.18
C PRO A 63 -8.02 -18.05 -10.32
N VAL A 64 -7.09 -18.17 -11.26
CA VAL A 64 -7.10 -17.47 -12.55
C VAL A 64 -7.99 -18.28 -13.49
N PHE A 65 -8.86 -17.61 -14.23
CA PHE A 65 -9.83 -18.19 -15.14
C PHE A 65 -9.25 -19.30 -16.04
N GLU A 66 -9.93 -20.44 -16.10
CA GLU A 66 -9.74 -21.45 -17.15
C GLU A 66 -10.37 -20.96 -18.47
N PRO A 67 -9.78 -21.32 -19.64
CA PRO A 67 -10.09 -20.73 -20.95
C PRO A 67 -11.56 -20.85 -21.41
#